data_AF-A0A1M7YWC5-F1
#
_entry.id   AF-A0A1M7YWC5-F1
#
_cell.length_a   1.000
_cell.length_b   1.000
_cell.length_c   1.000
_cell.angle_alpha   90.00
_cell.angle_beta   90.00
_cell.angle_gamma   90.00
#
_symmetry.space_group_name_H-M   'P 1'
#
loop_
_entity.id
_entity.type
_entity.pdbx_description
1 polymer ?
#
loop_
_entity_poly.entity_id
_entity_poly.type
_entity_poly.pdbx_seq_one_letter_code
_entity_poly.pdbx_strand_id
1 'polypeptide(L)'
;MNDLKREYSGERLRVVHCEGAIESFRDALTKVAPYKRKPTLVMHMVRQIETLANLGRLSGLHFPKEAELPNGSHFYALKRIPVRGYCWFSKKYPRTVYISHYVFKSRDKLSDQDRHRVIASWRNTEG
;
A
#
# COMPACT_ATOMS: atom_id res chain seq x y z
N MET A 1 11.26 17.17 4.22
CA MET A 1 10.11 16.61 3.44
C MET A 1 9.73 15.32 4.16
N ASN A 2 8.48 15.17 4.63
CA ASN A 2 8.08 13.93 5.30
C ASN A 2 8.07 12.80 4.27
N ASP A 3 8.88 11.77 4.47
CA ASP A 3 8.88 10.55 3.66
C ASP A 3 8.05 9.47 4.35
N LEU A 4 7.77 8.36 3.65
CA LEU A 4 7.17 7.19 4.29
C LEU A 4 8.11 6.58 5.32
N LYS A 5 7.55 6.16 6.45
CA LYS A 5 8.23 5.35 7.46
C LYS A 5 8.13 3.87 7.07
N ARG A 6 9.05 3.06 7.59
CA ARG A 6 9.02 1.59 7.44
C ARG A 6 7.82 0.95 8.13
N GLU A 7 7.35 1.57 9.20
CA GLU A 7 6.24 1.07 9.99
C GLU A 7 5.41 2.22 10.57
N TYR A 8 4.11 2.01 10.67
CA TYR A 8 3.15 2.85 11.36
C TYR A 8 2.34 2.00 12.33
N SER A 9 2.47 2.28 13.62
CA SER A 9 1.69 1.61 14.67
C SER A 9 0.58 2.53 15.15
N GLY A 10 -0.66 2.07 15.03
CA GLY A 10 -1.85 2.77 15.49
C GLY A 10 -2.64 1.92 16.49
N GLU A 11 -3.76 2.46 16.97
CA GLU A 11 -4.58 1.82 18.01
C GLU A 11 -5.15 0.45 17.61
N ARG A 12 -5.40 0.23 16.31
CA ARG A 12 -6.06 -0.97 15.81
C ARG A 12 -5.11 -1.91 15.07
N LEU A 13 -4.23 -1.35 14.25
CA LEU A 13 -3.35 -2.08 13.36
C LEU A 13 -1.94 -1.49 13.37
N ARG A 14 -0.99 -2.37 13.10
CA ARG A 14 0.35 -2.04 12.63
C ARG A 14 0.39 -2.16 11.11
N VAL A 15 0.88 -1.13 10.44
CA VAL A 15 1.11 -1.13 8.98
C VAL A 15 2.61 -1.18 8.73
N VAL A 16 3.06 -2.20 8.00
CA VAL A 16 4.48 -2.46 7.73
C VAL A 16 4.73 -2.38 6.23
N HIS A 17 5.75 -1.64 5.84
CA HIS A 17 6.25 -1.61 4.47
C HIS A 17 7.21 -2.78 4.25
N CYS A 18 6.91 -3.60 3.24
CA CYS A 18 7.83 -4.64 2.80
C CYS A 18 9.11 -4.02 2.24
N GLU A 19 10.15 -4.86 2.12
CA GLU A 19 11.39 -4.46 1.48
C GLU A 19 11.16 -3.97 0.05
N GLY A 20 11.77 -2.83 -0.31
CA GLY A 20 11.58 -2.19 -1.62
C GLY A 20 10.29 -1.36 -1.76
N ALA A 21 9.40 -1.36 -0.76
CA ALA A 21 8.13 -0.65 -0.86
C ALA A 21 8.32 0.87 -0.84
N ILE A 22 9.16 1.40 0.05
CA ILE A 22 9.41 2.85 0.13
C ILE A 22 10.12 3.35 -1.14
N GLU A 23 11.05 2.55 -1.67
CA GLU A 23 11.76 2.82 -2.91
C GLU A 23 10.76 2.90 -4.08
N SER A 24 9.87 1.91 -4.20
CA SER A 24 8.82 1.92 -5.23
C SER A 24 7.85 3.11 -5.09
N PHE A 25 7.65 3.63 -3.88
CA PHE A 25 6.88 4.86 -3.66
C PHE A 25 7.61 6.08 -4.21
N ARG A 26 8.90 6.21 -3.93
CA ARG A 26 9.75 7.28 -4.47
C ARG A 26 9.75 7.23 -6.00
N ASP A 27 9.89 6.04 -6.59
CA ASP A 27 9.81 5.84 -8.03
C ASP A 27 8.45 6.26 -8.60
N ALA A 28 7.35 5.88 -7.95
CA ALA A 28 6.02 6.30 -8.35
C ALA A 28 5.85 7.83 -8.27
N LEU A 29 6.42 8.48 -7.25
CA LEU A 29 6.39 9.93 -7.10
C LEU A 29 7.18 10.66 -8.18
N THR A 30 8.26 10.08 -8.72
CA THR A 30 9.03 10.71 -9.81
C THR A 30 8.13 11.03 -11.01
N LYS A 31 7.18 10.14 -11.30
CA LYS A 31 6.22 10.21 -12.42
C LYS A 31 5.03 11.14 -12.17
N VAL A 32 4.85 11.65 -10.94
CA VAL A 32 3.72 12.53 -10.60
C VAL A 32 3.95 13.94 -11.13
N ALA A 33 3.00 14.40 -11.95
CA ALA A 33 2.94 15.78 -12.45
C ALA A 33 1.64 16.49 -12.04
N PRO A 34 1.68 17.83 -11.86
CA PRO A 34 2.89 18.67 -11.72
C PRO A 34 3.68 18.40 -10.43
N TYR A 35 4.98 18.72 -10.44
CA TYR A 35 5.92 18.49 -9.33
C TYR A 35 5.43 19.04 -7.97
N LYS A 36 4.79 20.22 -7.98
CA LYS A 36 4.22 20.86 -6.79
C LYS A 36 3.19 20.01 -6.03
N ARG A 37 2.61 18.98 -6.67
CA ARG A 37 1.65 18.07 -6.03
C ARG A 37 2.30 16.97 -5.21
N LYS A 38 3.60 16.69 -5.41
CA LYS A 38 4.31 15.59 -4.73
C LYS A 38 4.25 15.71 -3.21
N PRO A 39 4.57 16.87 -2.58
CA PRO A 39 4.54 16.98 -1.11
C PRO A 39 3.15 16.75 -0.53
N THR A 40 2.12 17.31 -1.17
CA THR A 40 0.73 17.12 -0.78
C THR A 40 0.32 15.65 -0.90
N LEU A 41 0.70 14.98 -1.99
CA LEU A 41 0.42 13.56 -2.19
C LEU A 41 1.05 12.70 -1.10
N VAL A 42 2.32 12.95 -0.77
CA VAL A 42 3.02 12.23 0.30
C VAL A 42 2.33 12.42 1.64
N MET A 43 2.03 13.67 2.00
CA MET A 43 1.31 13.97 3.25
C MET A 43 -0.03 13.23 3.33
N HIS A 44 -0.81 13.21 2.25
CA HIS A 44 -2.08 12.49 2.24
C HIS A 44 -1.91 10.97 2.29
N MET A 45 -0.87 10.43 1.66
CA MET A 45 -0.56 9.00 1.75
C MET A 45 -0.24 8.62 3.19
N VAL A 46 0.62 9.40 3.86
CA VAL A 46 0.96 9.22 5.29
C VAL A 46 -0.29 9.26 6.15
N ARG A 47 -1.12 10.29 6.03
CA ARG A 47 -2.37 10.40 6.80
C ARG A 47 -3.32 9.23 6.55
N GLN A 48 -3.37 8.72 5.33
CA GLN A 48 -4.22 7.58 5.00
C GLN A 48 -3.71 6.28 5.63
N ILE A 49 -2.39 6.08 5.67
CA ILE A 49 -1.74 4.96 6.37
C ILE A 49 -1.98 5.07 7.89
N GLU A 50 -1.80 6.25 8.48
CA GLU A 50 -2.09 6.50 9.89
C GLU A 50 -3.57 6.26 10.23
N THR A 51 -4.48 6.68 9.35
CA THR A 51 -5.91 6.40 9.49
C THR A 51 -6.19 4.91 9.44
N LEU A 52 -5.56 4.17 8.53
CA LEU A 52 -5.68 2.71 8.46
C LEU A 52 -5.15 2.05 9.75
N ALA A 53 -4.00 2.50 10.25
CA ALA A 53 -3.39 2.01 11.48
C ALA A 53 -4.31 2.26 12.70
N ASN A 54 -4.92 3.44 12.80
CA ASN A 54 -5.76 3.82 13.94
C ASN A 54 -7.18 3.27 13.87
N LEU A 55 -7.82 3.28 12.70
CA LEU A 55 -9.23 2.88 12.57
C LEU A 55 -9.42 1.42 12.13
N GLY A 56 -8.37 0.80 11.59
CA GLY A 56 -8.41 -0.56 11.07
C GLY A 56 -9.14 -0.72 9.74
N ARG A 57 -9.67 0.38 9.18
CA ARG A 57 -10.46 0.38 7.95
C ARG A 57 -10.32 1.68 7.18
N LEU A 58 -10.54 1.59 5.88
CA LEU A 58 -10.69 2.72 4.96
C LEU A 58 -11.97 2.52 4.13
N SER A 59 -12.48 3.59 3.53
CA SER A 59 -13.63 3.47 2.64
C SER A 59 -13.28 2.64 1.40
N GLY A 60 -14.24 1.88 0.86
CA GLY A 60 -14.04 1.04 -0.32
C GLY A 60 -13.58 1.83 -1.57
N LEU A 61 -13.85 3.13 -1.62
CA LEU A 61 -13.33 4.02 -2.67
C LEU A 61 -11.80 4.17 -2.61
N HIS A 62 -11.24 4.23 -1.40
CA HIS A 62 -9.81 4.38 -1.17
C HIS A 62 -9.09 3.05 -0.93
N PHE A 63 -9.84 1.98 -0.72
CA PHE A 63 -9.31 0.68 -0.34
C PHE A 63 -10.10 -0.50 -0.93
N PRO A 64 -10.27 -0.56 -2.26
CA PRO A 64 -10.97 -1.67 -2.88
C PRO A 64 -10.16 -2.96 -2.81
N LYS A 65 -10.90 -4.06 -2.76
CA LYS A 65 -10.39 -5.42 -2.94
C LYS A 65 -9.95 -5.59 -4.40
N GLU A 66 -8.77 -6.14 -4.64
CA GLU A 66 -8.19 -6.30 -5.98
C GLU A 66 -8.23 -7.76 -6.44
N ALA A 67 -7.51 -8.67 -5.78
CA ALA A 67 -7.55 -10.10 -6.09
C ALA A 67 -7.20 -10.98 -4.87
N GLU A 68 -7.24 -12.29 -5.07
CA GLU A 68 -6.95 -13.30 -4.06
C GLU A 68 -5.45 -13.62 -3.96
N LEU A 69 -5.02 -13.88 -2.72
CA LEU A 69 -3.74 -14.46 -2.36
C LEU A 69 -3.85 -16.00 -2.31
N PRO A 70 -2.73 -16.74 -2.39
CA PRO A 70 -2.74 -18.21 -2.43
C PRO A 70 -3.42 -18.90 -1.23
N ASN A 71 -3.53 -18.23 -0.09
CA ASN A 71 -4.20 -18.73 1.13
C ASN A 71 -5.71 -18.39 1.20
N GLY A 72 -6.32 -18.01 0.07
CA GLY A 72 -7.73 -17.60 -0.03
C GLY A 72 -8.06 -16.27 0.67
N SER A 73 -7.07 -15.52 1.16
CA SER A 73 -7.26 -14.13 1.58
C SER A 73 -7.20 -13.19 0.37
N HIS A 74 -7.43 -11.90 0.57
CA HIS A 74 -7.38 -10.92 -0.50
C HIS A 74 -6.32 -9.86 -0.24
N PHE A 75 -5.81 -9.28 -1.32
CA PHE A 75 -5.09 -8.02 -1.26
C PHE A 75 -5.94 -6.86 -1.79
N TYR A 76 -5.56 -5.67 -1.39
CA TYR A 76 -6.29 -4.43 -1.57
C TYR A 76 -5.38 -3.37 -2.20
N ALA A 77 -5.99 -2.35 -2.82
CA ALA A 77 -5.28 -1.18 -3.30
C ALA A 77 -5.53 0.03 -2.40
N LEU A 78 -4.50 0.52 -1.73
CA LEU A 78 -4.47 1.82 -1.07
C LEU A 78 -4.39 2.93 -2.14
N LYS A 79 -5.55 3.50 -2.49
CA LYS A 79 -5.70 4.46 -3.59
C LYS A 79 -5.48 5.91 -3.12
N ARG A 80 -4.40 6.52 -3.63
CA ARG A 80 -4.20 7.98 -3.62
C ARG A 80 -3.75 8.49 -4.99
N ILE A 81 -4.72 8.73 -5.86
CA ILE A 81 -4.52 9.04 -7.28
C ILE A 81 -3.43 10.10 -7.49
N PRO A 82 -2.43 9.85 -8.36
CA PRO A 82 -2.28 8.68 -9.25
C PRO A 82 -1.49 7.50 -8.65
N VAL A 83 -1.11 7.54 -7.37
CA VAL A 83 -0.35 6.47 -6.72
C VAL A 83 -1.29 5.42 -6.11
N ARG A 84 -0.95 4.14 -6.27
CA ARG A 84 -1.62 3.03 -5.56
C ARG A 84 -0.58 2.22 -4.81
N GLY A 85 -0.81 1.95 -3.53
CA GLY A 85 -0.06 0.96 -2.78
C GLY A 85 -0.84 -0.36 -2.75
N TYR A 86 -0.19 -1.50 -2.98
CA TYR A 86 -0.85 -2.80 -2.83
C TYR A 86 -0.50 -3.43 -1.49
N CYS A 87 -1.50 -3.93 -0.79
CA CYS A 87 -1.35 -4.41 0.57
C CYS A 87 -2.32 -5.53 0.93
N TRP A 88 -2.04 -6.25 2.01
CA TRP A 88 -2.92 -7.30 2.54
C TRP A 88 -2.95 -7.28 4.06
N PHE A 89 -4.04 -7.80 4.63
CA PHE A 89 -4.12 -8.08 6.06
C PHE A 89 -3.48 -9.42 6.35
N SER A 90 -2.57 -9.44 7.30
CA SER A 90 -1.88 -10.64 7.69
C SER A 90 -2.80 -11.62 8.41
N LYS A 91 -2.79 -12.89 7.98
CA LYS A 91 -3.42 -13.98 8.74
C LYS A 91 -2.46 -14.57 9.78
N LYS A 92 -1.14 -14.49 9.53
CA LYS A 92 -0.09 -15.04 10.41
C LYS A 92 0.23 -14.11 11.58
N TYR A 93 0.25 -12.80 11.35
CA TYR A 93 0.58 -11.79 12.35
C TYR A 93 -0.67 -10.93 12.64
N PRO A 94 -1.40 -11.20 13.73
CA PRO A 94 -2.62 -10.48 14.05
C PRO A 94 -2.41 -8.96 14.06
N ARG A 95 -3.45 -8.23 13.68
CA ARG A 95 -3.45 -6.76 13.63
C ARG A 95 -2.34 -6.16 12.77
N THR A 96 -1.81 -6.90 11.79
CA THR A 96 -0.76 -6.41 10.88
C THR A 96 -1.28 -6.28 9.45
N VAL A 97 -0.98 -5.17 8.80
CA VAL A 97 -1.15 -4.94 7.36
C VAL A 97 0.22 -4.77 6.75
N TYR A 98 0.47 -5.47 5.65
CA TYR A 98 1.72 -5.31 4.90
C TYR A 98 1.46 -4.58 3.59
N ILE A 99 2.28 -3.59 3.29
CA ILE A 99 2.30 -2.88 2.02
C ILE A 99 3.45 -3.46 1.19
N SER A 100 3.13 -4.17 0.10
CA SER A 100 4.09 -4.82 -0.81
C SER A 100 4.93 -3.78 -1.54
N HIS A 101 4.27 -2.86 -2.25
CA HIS A 101 4.91 -1.87 -3.11
C HIS A 101 3.90 -0.81 -3.55
N TYR A 102 4.40 0.25 -4.19
CA TYR A 102 3.62 1.31 -4.79
C TYR A 102 3.85 1.40 -6.28
N VAL A 103 2.81 1.84 -7.00
CA VAL A 103 2.86 2.09 -8.43
C VAL A 103 2.23 3.43 -8.77
N PHE A 104 2.80 4.10 -9.76
CA PHE A 104 2.12 5.17 -10.46
C PHE A 104 1.16 4.54 -11.47
N LYS A 105 -0.13 4.83 -11.36
CA LYS A 105 -1.15 4.23 -12.22
C LYS A 105 -1.83 5.29 -13.08
N SER A 106 -1.66 5.15 -14.39
CA SER A 106 -2.37 5.92 -15.41
C SER A 106 -3.56 5.17 -16.04
N ARG A 107 -3.71 3.87 -15.75
CA ARG A 107 -4.79 2.99 -16.25
C ARG A 107 -5.50 2.31 -15.09
N ASP A 108 -6.75 1.89 -15.25
CA ASP A 108 -7.52 1.40 -14.10
C ASP A 108 -7.33 -0.08 -13.73
N LYS A 109 -6.97 -0.94 -14.69
CA LYS A 109 -6.87 -2.40 -14.50
C LYS A 109 -5.61 -2.80 -13.73
N LEU A 110 -5.75 -3.78 -12.82
CA LEU A 110 -4.61 -4.43 -12.15
C LEU A 110 -3.73 -5.11 -13.21
N SER A 111 -2.41 -4.98 -13.08
CA SER A 111 -1.47 -5.69 -13.97
C SER A 111 -1.10 -7.05 -13.36
N ASP A 112 -0.87 -8.06 -14.21
CA ASP A 112 -0.40 -9.37 -13.74
C ASP A 112 0.95 -9.29 -13.06
N GLN A 113 1.80 -8.35 -13.48
CA GLN A 113 3.08 -8.08 -12.84
C GLN A 113 2.91 -7.61 -11.39
N ASP A 114 2.02 -6.65 -11.15
CA ASP A 114 1.73 -6.18 -9.78
C ASP A 114 1.15 -7.32 -8.94
N ARG A 115 0.23 -8.11 -9.51
CA ARG A 115 -0.36 -9.29 -8.85
C ARG A 115 0.73 -10.28 -8.43
N HIS A 116 1.63 -10.66 -9.34
CA HIS A 116 2.73 -11.55 -9.03
C HIS A 116 3.68 -10.97 -7.98
N ARG A 117 3.95 -9.66 -8.04
CA ARG A 117 4.79 -8.98 -7.04
C ARG A 117 4.17 -9.00 -5.66
N VAL A 118 2.87 -8.75 -5.52
CA VAL A 118 2.16 -8.87 -4.23
C VAL A 118 2.25 -10.29 -3.70
N ILE A 119 1.99 -11.30 -4.54
CA ILE A 119 2.05 -12.72 -4.15
C ILE A 119 3.47 -13.10 -3.70
N ALA A 120 4.50 -12.63 -4.41
CA ALA A 120 5.89 -12.87 -4.03
C ALA A 120 6.24 -12.20 -2.69
N SER A 121 5.86 -10.93 -2.49
CA SER A 121 6.04 -10.25 -1.20
C SER A 121 5.31 -10.97 -0.06
N TRP A 122 4.09 -11.44 -0.32
CA TRP A 122 3.32 -12.21 0.65
C TRP A 122 4.03 -13.51 1.02
N ARG A 123 4.52 -14.28 0.04
CA ARG A 123 5.30 -15.50 0.29
C ARG A 123 6.56 -15.23 1.11
N ASN A 124 7.30 -14.17 0.81
CA ASN A 124 8.53 -13.84 1.55
C ASN A 124 8.27 -13.35 2.98
N THR A 125 7.07 -12.85 3.26
CA THR A 125 6.72 -12.27 4.57
C THR A 125 5.98 -13.27 5.46
N GLU A 126 5.06 -14.04 4.89
CA GLU A 126 4.15 -14.92 5.62
C GLU A 126 4.19 -16.38 5.19
N GLY A 127 4.49 -16.64 3.91
CA GLY A 127 4.60 -17.99 3.34
C GLY A 127 5.64 -18.82 4.06
#